data_AF-A0A949V7J2-F1
#
_entry.id   AF-A0A949V7J2-F1
#
_cell.length_a   1.000
_cell.length_b   1.000
_cell.length_c   1.000
_cell.angle_alpha   90.00
_cell.angle_beta   90.00
_cell.angle_gamma   90.00
#
_symmetry.space_group_name_H-M   'P 1'
#
loop_
_entity.id
_entity.type
_entity.pdbx_description
1 polymer ?
#
loop_
_entity_poly.entity_id
_entity_poly.type
_entity_poly.pdbx_seq_one_letter_code
_entity_poly.pdbx_strand_id
1 'polypeptide(L)'
;MKDTPLKTISLDEVIDKHIGKPGTPKRNAFENELRLDLLGEAIKQARKERHLTQEELGQLVGVKKAQISKLENSLTDARFETIIKVFKALNAKVNFNVELLNQTVTLA
;
A
#
# COMPACT_ATOMS: atom_id res chain seq x y z
N MET A 1 24.82 39.45 6.11
CA MET A 1 23.43 39.03 5.78
C MET A 1 22.84 38.45 7.06
N LYS A 2 21.61 38.82 7.44
CA LYS A 2 20.98 38.26 8.65
C LYS A 2 20.47 36.86 8.29
N ASP A 3 21.07 35.82 8.87
CA ASP A 3 20.60 34.45 8.77
C ASP A 3 19.23 34.36 9.46
N THR A 4 18.17 34.45 8.67
CA THR A 4 16.81 34.23 9.18
C THR A 4 16.61 32.72 9.26
N PRO A 5 16.35 32.14 10.44
CA PRO A 5 16.16 30.71 10.56
C PRO A 5 14.96 30.28 9.73
N LEU A 6 15.15 29.24 8.91
CA LEU A 6 14.08 28.63 8.13
C LEU A 6 12.98 28.15 9.08
N LYS A 7 11.74 28.59 8.84
CA LYS A 7 10.58 28.04 9.56
C LYS A 7 10.37 26.60 9.10
N THR A 8 10.52 25.67 10.02
CA THR A 8 10.16 24.26 9.82
C THR A 8 8.74 24.02 10.31
N ILE A 9 8.03 23.15 9.60
CA ILE A 9 6.71 22.64 9.97
C ILE A 9 6.77 21.11 9.88
N SER A 10 6.04 20.43 10.74
CA SER A 10 5.98 18.97 10.71
C SER A 10 5.12 18.47 9.54
N LEU A 11 5.36 17.24 9.10
CA LEU A 11 4.52 16.60 8.09
C LEU A 11 3.07 16.49 8.57
N ASP A 12 2.86 16.15 9.85
CA ASP A 12 1.52 16.02 10.43
C ASP A 12 0.76 17.35 10.40
N GLU A 13 1.41 18.48 10.74
CA GLU A 13 0.79 19.80 10.65
C GLU A 13 0.40 20.17 9.21
N VAL A 14 1.22 19.80 8.23
CA VAL A 14 0.90 20.01 6.81
C VAL A 14 -0.31 19.18 6.41
N ILE A 15 -0.36 17.92 6.83
CA ILE A 15 -1.44 17.04 6.42
C ILE A 15 -2.76 17.40 7.11
N ASP A 16 -2.73 17.70 8.41
CA ASP A 16 -3.89 18.20 9.15
C ASP A 16 -4.48 19.45 8.48
N LYS A 17 -3.61 20.35 7.99
CA LYS A 17 -4.03 21.57 7.30
C LYS A 17 -4.70 21.31 5.94
N HIS A 18 -4.20 20.36 5.15
CA HIS A 18 -4.64 20.18 3.75
C HIS A 18 -5.67 19.04 3.58
N ILE A 19 -5.56 17.98 4.38
CA ILE A 19 -6.38 16.76 4.30
C ILE A 19 -7.36 16.68 5.46
N GLY A 20 -7.03 17.27 6.60
CA GLY A 20 -7.86 17.26 7.81
C GLY A 20 -7.31 16.32 8.88
N LYS A 21 -7.85 16.45 10.09
CA LYS A 21 -7.44 15.66 11.26
C LYS A 21 -7.83 14.19 11.12
N PRO A 22 -7.12 13.28 11.83
CA PRO A 22 -7.52 11.87 11.97
C PRO A 22 -9.00 11.71 12.33
N GLY A 23 -9.67 10.75 11.70
CA GLY A 23 -11.09 10.47 11.89
C GLY A 23 -12.04 11.29 11.01
N THR A 24 -11.57 12.33 10.31
CA THR A 24 -12.40 13.03 9.32
C THR A 24 -12.58 12.18 8.05
N PRO A 25 -13.73 12.27 7.35
CA PRO A 25 -13.97 11.48 6.13
C PRO A 25 -12.88 11.67 5.06
N LYS A 26 -12.41 12.92 4.87
CA LYS A 26 -11.35 13.25 3.92
C LYS A 26 -10.01 12.61 4.31
N ARG A 27 -9.65 12.64 5.59
CA ARG A 27 -8.45 11.98 6.11
C ARG A 27 -8.51 10.46 6.00
N ASN A 28 -9.65 9.87 6.34
CA ASN A 28 -9.84 8.42 6.24
C ASN A 28 -9.74 7.93 4.78
N ALA A 29 -10.32 8.67 3.83
CA ALA A 29 -10.20 8.36 2.40
C ALA A 29 -8.74 8.42 1.93
N PHE A 30 -8.02 9.49 2.28
CA PHE A 30 -6.59 9.66 1.97
C PHE A 30 -5.73 8.53 2.57
N GLU A 31 -5.94 8.17 3.84
CA GLU A 31 -5.20 7.09 4.48
C GLU A 31 -5.51 5.71 3.88
N ASN A 32 -6.76 5.47 3.46
CA ASN A 32 -7.14 4.23 2.79
C ASN A 32 -6.50 4.11 1.40
N GLU A 33 -6.48 5.19 0.63
CA GLU A 33 -5.76 5.25 -0.65
C GLU A 33 -4.27 4.98 -0.45
N LEU A 34 -3.65 5.63 0.54
CA LEU A 34 -2.25 5.41 0.88
C LEU A 34 -1.94 3.95 1.27
N ARG A 35 -2.84 3.27 2.00
CA ARG A 35 -2.67 1.84 2.35
C ARG A 35 -2.65 0.95 1.10
N LEU A 36 -3.46 1.27 0.09
CA LEU A 36 -3.46 0.52 -1.16
C LEU A 36 -2.18 0.75 -1.96
N ASP A 37 -1.68 1.99 -1.99
CA ASP A 37 -0.40 2.31 -2.63
C ASP A 37 0.78 1.58 -1.95
N LEU A 38 0.78 1.48 -0.62
CA LEU A 38 1.78 0.72 0.12
C LEU A 38 1.79 -0.77 -0.26
N LEU A 39 0.63 -1.35 -0.54
CA LEU A 39 0.55 -2.73 -1.01
C LEU A 39 1.13 -2.90 -2.42
N GLY A 40 0.87 -1.96 -3.33
CA GLY A 40 1.47 -1.94 -4.66
C GLY A 40 3.00 -1.80 -4.61
N GLU A 41 3.50 -0.93 -3.73
CA GLU A 41 4.95 -0.78 -3.53
C GLU A 41 5.56 -2.04 -2.91
N ALA A 42 4.88 -2.72 -1.98
CA ALA A 42 5.35 -4.00 -1.43
C ALA A 42 5.52 -5.08 -2.52
N ILE A 43 4.59 -5.17 -3.48
CA ILE A 43 4.72 -6.07 -4.64
C ILE A 43 5.95 -5.70 -5.46
N LYS A 44 6.15 -4.41 -5.74
CA LYS A 44 7.28 -3.91 -6.52
C LYS A 44 8.62 -4.17 -5.86
N GLN A 45 8.71 -4.00 -4.55
CA GLN A 45 9.91 -4.31 -3.77
C GLN A 45 10.22 -5.80 -3.81
N ALA A 46 9.24 -6.65 -3.48
CA ALA A 46 9.40 -8.10 -3.55
C ALA A 46 9.80 -8.57 -4.96
N ARG A 47 9.24 -7.98 -6.02
CA ARG A 47 9.66 -8.28 -7.41
C ARG A 47 11.13 -7.93 -7.66
N LYS A 48 11.57 -6.75 -7.21
CA LYS A 48 12.96 -6.29 -7.39
C LYS A 48 13.96 -7.14 -6.60
N GLU A 49 13.59 -7.56 -5.38
CA GLU A 49 14.40 -8.48 -4.57
C GLU A 49 14.58 -9.85 -5.24
N ARG A 50 13.60 -10.26 -6.05
CA ARG A 50 13.69 -11.46 -6.90
C ARG A 50 14.33 -11.20 -8.27
N HIS A 51 14.80 -9.98 -8.53
CA HIS A 51 15.42 -9.56 -9.78
C HIS A 51 14.56 -9.78 -11.03
N LEU A 52 13.23 -9.69 -10.89
CA LEU A 52 12.29 -9.86 -12.00
C LEU A 52 11.90 -8.51 -12.61
N THR A 53 11.71 -8.47 -13.92
CA THR A 53 11.00 -7.40 -14.62
C THR A 53 9.48 -7.56 -14.43
N GLN A 54 8.73 -6.50 -14.72
CA GLN A 54 7.25 -6.57 -14.68
C GLN A 54 6.68 -7.55 -15.72
N GLU A 55 7.37 -7.74 -16.85
CA GLU A 55 6.98 -8.70 -17.89
C GLU A 55 7.18 -10.13 -17.40
N GLU A 56 8.34 -10.44 -16.82
CA GLU A 56 8.65 -11.78 -16.28
C GLU A 56 7.70 -12.14 -15.13
N LEU A 57 7.42 -11.22 -14.21
CA LEU A 57 6.41 -11.45 -13.18
C LEU A 57 5.02 -11.67 -13.79
N GLY A 58 4.67 -10.92 -14.83
CA GLY A 58 3.43 -11.12 -15.57
C GLY A 58 3.32 -12.53 -16.14
N GLN A 59 4.38 -13.02 -16.78
CA GLN A 59 4.45 -14.38 -17.33
C GLN A 59 4.31 -15.45 -16.24
N LEU A 60 4.99 -15.29 -15.10
CA LEU A 60 4.90 -16.22 -13.96
C LEU A 60 3.49 -16.29 -13.36
N VAL A 61 2.79 -15.16 -13.32
CA VAL A 61 1.42 -15.06 -12.77
C VAL A 61 0.35 -15.42 -13.81
N GLY A 62 0.68 -15.35 -15.10
CA GLY A 62 -0.25 -15.55 -16.21
C GLY A 62 -1.08 -14.30 -16.55
N VAL A 63 -0.50 -13.11 -16.39
CA VAL A 63 -1.14 -11.81 -16.66
C VAL A 63 -0.24 -10.92 -17.52
N LYS A 64 -0.81 -9.89 -18.14
CA LYS A 64 -0.04 -8.94 -18.96
C LYS A 64 0.82 -8.04 -18.07
N LYS A 65 2.00 -7.62 -18.54
CA LYS A 65 2.84 -6.59 -17.89
C LYS A 65 2.06 -5.35 -17.46
N ALA A 66 1.11 -4.89 -18.29
CA ALA A 66 0.27 -3.74 -17.96
C ALA A 66 -0.53 -3.94 -16.66
N GLN A 67 -0.97 -5.17 -16.37
CA GLN A 67 -1.66 -5.50 -15.13
C GLN A 67 -0.69 -5.48 -13.94
N ILE A 68 0.54 -5.99 -14.09
CA ILE A 68 1.58 -5.88 -13.05
C ILE A 68 1.92 -4.41 -12.78
N SER A 69 2.09 -3.60 -13.83
CA SER A 69 2.35 -2.16 -13.68
C SER A 69 1.22 -1.44 -12.94
N LYS A 70 -0.05 -1.79 -13.26
CA LYS A 70 -1.22 -1.25 -12.54
C LYS A 70 -1.23 -1.66 -11.08
N LEU A 71 -0.93 -2.93 -10.77
CA LEU A 71 -0.83 -3.42 -9.40
C LEU A 71 0.26 -2.70 -8.60
N GLU A 72 1.39 -2.37 -9.23
CA GLU A 72 2.52 -1.73 -8.55
C GLU A 72 2.38 -0.22 -8.35
N ASN A 73 1.62 0.48 -9.20
CA ASN A 73 1.62 1.96 -9.23
C ASN A 73 0.24 2.61 -9.08
N SER A 74 -0.86 1.87 -9.19
CA SER A 74 -2.23 2.43 -9.14
C SER A 74 -3.23 1.37 -8.69
N LEU A 75 -3.05 0.86 -7.47
CA LEU A 75 -3.86 -0.21 -6.92
C LEU A 75 -5.20 0.33 -6.41
N THR A 76 -6.21 0.42 -7.28
CA THR A 76 -7.53 0.93 -6.88
C THR A 76 -8.60 -0.14 -6.76
N ASP A 77 -8.53 -1.19 -7.59
CA ASP A 77 -9.58 -2.21 -7.69
C ASP A 77 -9.02 -3.58 -8.14
N ALA A 78 -8.05 -4.08 -7.37
CA ALA A 78 -7.47 -5.39 -7.61
C ALA A 78 -8.23 -6.46 -6.84
N ARG A 79 -8.60 -7.54 -7.53
CA ARG A 79 -9.17 -8.72 -6.86
C ARG A 79 -8.14 -9.31 -5.91
N PHE A 80 -8.58 -9.65 -4.71
CA PHE A 80 -7.73 -10.27 -3.69
C PHE A 80 -7.02 -11.53 -4.21
N GLU A 81 -7.72 -12.37 -4.99
CA GLU A 81 -7.14 -13.56 -5.63
C GLU A 81 -5.90 -13.23 -6.48
N THR A 82 -5.94 -12.13 -7.25
CA THR A 82 -4.82 -11.69 -8.08
C THR A 82 -3.62 -11.30 -7.22
N ILE A 83 -3.86 -10.58 -6.12
CA ILE A 83 -2.80 -10.18 -5.18
C ILE A 83 -2.12 -11.41 -4.58
N ILE A 84 -2.89 -12.40 -4.14
CA ILE A 84 -2.34 -13.66 -3.60
C ILE A 84 -1.54 -14.42 -4.65
N LYS A 85 -2.02 -14.51 -5.90
CA LYS A 85 -1.27 -15.15 -7.00
C LYS A 85 0.08 -14.48 -7.25
N VAL A 86 0.12 -13.14 -7.21
CA VAL A 86 1.36 -12.37 -7.39
C VAL A 86 2.36 -12.67 -6.26
N PHE A 87 1.93 -12.58 -5.00
CA PHE A 87 2.83 -12.90 -3.88
C PHE A 87 3.29 -14.37 -3.89
N LYS A 88 2.43 -15.31 -4.31
CA LYS A 88 2.82 -16.72 -4.50
C LYS A 88 3.87 -16.87 -5.60
N ALA A 89 3.73 -16.19 -6.72
CA ALA A 89 4.74 -16.19 -7.80
C ALA A 89 6.07 -15.57 -7.36
N LEU A 90 6.03 -14.61 -6.43
CA LEU A 90 7.20 -14.02 -5.78
C LEU A 90 7.76 -14.88 -4.62
N ASN A 91 7.21 -16.08 -4.41
CA ASN A 91 7.55 -16.98 -3.32
C ASN A 91 7.51 -16.27 -1.94
N ALA A 92 6.49 -15.45 -1.73
CA ALA A 92 6.23 -14.71 -0.51
C ALA A 92 5.01 -15.27 0.22
N LYS A 93 5.10 -15.38 1.55
CA LYS A 93 3.99 -15.80 2.40
C LYS A 93 3.15 -14.58 2.76
N VAL A 94 1.86 -14.62 2.43
CA VAL A 94 0.90 -13.60 2.87
C VAL A 94 0.24 -14.07 4.16
N ASN A 95 0.36 -13.27 5.22
CA ASN A 95 -0.41 -13.46 6.44
C ASN A 95 -1.50 -12.40 6.47
N PHE A 96 -2.75 -12.83 6.54
CA PHE A 96 -3.90 -11.93 6.65
C PHE A 96 -4.43 -12.00 8.08
N ASN A 97 -4.58 -10.84 8.70
CA ASN A 97 -5.14 -10.72 10.04
C ASN A 97 -6.41 -9.87 9.96
N VAL A 98 -7.45 -10.32 10.65
CA VAL A 98 -8.70 -9.58 10.81
C VAL A 98 -8.90 -9.32 12.29
N GLU A 99 -8.91 -8.05 12.67
CA GLU A 99 -9.23 -7.63 14.02
C GLU A 99 -10.68 -7.12 14.04
N LEU A 100 -11.48 -7.69 14.94
CA LEU A 100 -12.79 -7.13 15.25
C LEU A 100 -12.55 -5.93 16.17
N LEU A 101 -12.85 -4.73 15.67
CA LEU A 101 -12.60 -3.49 16.40
C LEU A 101 -13.40 -3.39 17.72
N ASN A 102 -14.39 -4.27 17.96
CA ASN A 102 -15.38 -4.14 19.04
C ASN A 102 -15.74 -5.45 19.81
N GLN A 103 -14.91 -6.50 19.92
CA GLN A 103 -15.29 -7.66 20.75
C GLN A 103 -14.15 -8.20 21.65
N THR A 104 -14.27 -7.94 22.96
CA THR A 104 -13.82 -8.89 24.00
C THR A 104 -14.69 -10.13 23.91
N VAL A 105 -14.22 -11.16 23.22
CA VAL A 105 -14.80 -12.50 23.33
C VAL A 105 -13.95 -13.26 24.36
N THR A 106 -14.49 -13.42 25.56
CA THR A 106 -14.04 -14.48 26.47
C THR A 106 -14.56 -15.78 25.89
N LEU A 107 -13.68 -16.63 25.35
CA LEU A 107 -14.06 -17.98 24.95
C LEU A 107 -13.93 -18.88 26.17
N ALA A 108 -15.05 -19.51 26.54
CA ALA A 108 -15.13 -20.61 27.50
C ALA A 108 -14.62 -21.91 26.86
#